data_AF-A0A0M0JQF7-F1
#
_entry.id   AF-A0A0M0JQF7-F1
#
_cell.length_a   1.000
_cell.length_b   1.000
_cell.length_c   1.000
_cell.angle_alpha   90.00
_cell.angle_beta   90.00
_cell.angle_gamma   90.00
#
_symmetry.space_group_name_H-M   'P 1'
#
loop_
_entity.id
_entity.type
_entity.pdbx_description
1 polymer ?
#
loop_
_entity_poly.entity_id
_entity_poly.type
_entity_poly.pdbx_seq_one_letter_code
_entity_poly.pdbx_strand_id
1 'polypeptide(L)'
;MTHIAKTGGRSVREELLRFARPVGGAEQCYPPFMHESRVNVIFFREPRGHALSQYLHGAYQGRFRTRRAAGYPVVKGDDAAGFAQWVSHFARGWTPARGDFYGYNPLNHMSRALMCTDERWNCDYLKECTTPCAHHVGQRAEDARPPLAEAIAAVHAADFVGVLELLPEALCLVEYRKLGRLNPACICGSAAAEGAAARAVAHRGRGVSLAGTARRKLKASAGAKISTADVAPAVLRELDEELLSVDMRVYRAAVLRTLCDLRALERASGTTLLCDARMRKLRNKTGYVAGLWDGAGAAVLADEWASARLGYPSAST
;
A
#
# COMPACT_ATOMS: atom_id res chain seq x y z
N MET A 1 -11.93 -7.50 -1.26
CA MET A 1 -10.67 -6.77 -1.04
C MET A 1 -10.24 -6.19 -2.35
N THR A 2 -10.07 -4.89 -2.41
CA THR A 2 -9.39 -4.24 -3.53
C THR A 2 -7.92 -4.17 -3.18
N HIS A 3 -7.09 -4.78 -4.01
CA HIS A 3 -5.64 -4.73 -3.83
C HIS A 3 -5.08 -3.63 -4.74
N ILE A 4 -4.59 -2.56 -4.13
CA ILE A 4 -3.80 -1.58 -4.87
C ILE A 4 -2.44 -2.24 -5.14
N ALA A 5 -2.04 -2.34 -6.41
CA ALA A 5 -0.82 -3.05 -6.75
C ALA A 5 0.38 -2.55 -5.92
N LYS A 6 1.19 -3.50 -5.40
CA LYS A 6 2.34 -3.24 -4.51
C LYS A 6 2.03 -2.67 -3.12
N THR A 7 0.76 -2.62 -2.72
CA THR A 7 0.38 -2.38 -1.31
C THR A 7 0.19 -3.68 -0.53
N GLY A 8 0.93 -4.72 -0.92
CA GLY A 8 1.11 -5.95 -0.15
C GLY A 8 0.14 -7.07 -0.48
N GLY A 9 -0.61 -7.01 -1.59
CA GLY A 9 -1.77 -7.88 -1.82
C GLY A 9 -1.54 -9.36 -1.66
N ARG A 10 -0.46 -9.95 -2.20
CA ARG A 10 -0.21 -11.38 -1.96
C ARG A 10 -0.01 -11.67 -0.47
N SER A 11 0.85 -10.90 0.19
CA SER A 11 1.15 -11.07 1.61
C SER A 11 -0.08 -10.83 2.49
N VAL A 12 -0.84 -9.75 2.22
CA VAL A 12 -2.04 -9.42 2.98
C VAL A 12 -3.14 -10.45 2.72
N ARG A 13 -3.34 -10.87 1.47
CA ARG A 13 -4.31 -11.93 1.13
C ARG A 13 -3.98 -13.24 1.83
N GLU A 14 -2.71 -13.66 1.84
CA GLU A 14 -2.27 -14.87 2.54
C GLU A 14 -2.59 -14.82 4.05
N GLU A 15 -2.44 -13.64 4.68
CA GLU A 15 -2.80 -13.43 6.08
C GLU A 15 -4.33 -13.40 6.27
N LEU A 16 -5.07 -12.67 5.44
CA LEU A 16 -6.53 -12.58 5.51
C LEU A 16 -7.23 -13.94 5.31
N LEU A 17 -6.67 -14.80 4.44
CA LEU A 17 -7.19 -16.16 4.19
C LEU A 17 -7.15 -17.08 5.41
N ARG A 18 -6.42 -16.70 6.48
CA ARG A 18 -6.42 -17.40 7.76
C ARG A 18 -7.67 -17.09 8.58
N PHE A 19 -8.30 -15.94 8.37
CA PHE A 19 -9.43 -15.45 9.15
C PHE A 19 -10.76 -15.56 8.40
N ALA A 20 -10.75 -15.40 7.08
CA ALA A 20 -11.95 -15.41 6.26
C ALA A 20 -11.71 -16.11 4.91
N ARG A 21 -12.76 -16.76 4.39
CA ARG A 21 -12.81 -17.26 3.01
C ARG A 21 -14.21 -17.00 2.43
N PRO A 22 -14.31 -16.65 1.13
CA PRO A 22 -13.22 -16.37 0.19
C PRO A 22 -12.61 -14.97 0.40
N VAL A 23 -11.32 -14.81 0.10
CA VAL A 23 -10.65 -13.50 0.00
C VAL A 23 -10.23 -13.28 -1.45
N GLY A 24 -10.95 -12.42 -2.15
CA GLY A 24 -10.52 -11.85 -3.44
C GLY A 24 -9.26 -10.99 -3.26
N GLY A 25 -8.60 -10.56 -4.32
CA GLY A 25 -7.38 -9.76 -4.16
C GLY A 25 -6.66 -9.42 -5.44
N ALA A 26 -7.41 -9.02 -6.45
CA ALA A 26 -6.82 -8.59 -7.71
C ALA A 26 -6.30 -7.16 -7.64
N GLU A 27 -5.26 -6.92 -8.43
CA GLU A 27 -4.79 -5.56 -8.74
C GLU A 27 -5.86 -4.90 -9.65
N GLN A 28 -6.82 -4.21 -9.02
CA GLN A 28 -8.05 -3.71 -9.66
C GLN A 28 -8.49 -2.35 -9.11
N CYS A 29 -9.40 -1.69 -9.84
CA CYS A 29 -10.07 -0.47 -9.40
C CYS A 29 -10.92 -0.69 -8.14
N TYR A 30 -11.11 0.36 -7.34
CA TYR A 30 -11.96 0.27 -6.15
C TYR A 30 -13.45 0.38 -6.47
N PRO A 31 -13.97 1.45 -7.09
CA PRO A 31 -15.41 1.66 -7.26
C PRO A 31 -16.15 0.49 -7.94
N PRO A 32 -15.66 -0.07 -9.07
CA PRO A 32 -16.41 -1.12 -9.78
C PRO A 32 -16.42 -2.46 -9.05
N PHE A 33 -15.58 -2.62 -8.02
CA PHE A 33 -15.44 -3.86 -7.28
C PHE A 33 -15.92 -3.74 -5.82
N MET A 34 -16.48 -2.59 -5.45
CA MET A 34 -17.24 -2.44 -4.22
C MET A 34 -18.55 -3.22 -4.31
N HIS A 35 -18.92 -3.90 -3.22
CA HIS A 35 -20.19 -4.59 -3.15
C HIS A 35 -20.72 -4.58 -1.71
N GLU A 36 -22.01 -4.31 -1.54
CA GLU A 36 -22.67 -4.21 -0.22
C GLU A 36 -22.66 -5.54 0.54
N SER A 37 -22.74 -6.67 -0.15
CA SER A 37 -22.68 -8.01 0.47
C SER A 37 -21.26 -8.47 0.88
N ARG A 38 -20.26 -7.58 0.80
CA ARG A 38 -18.85 -7.91 1.06
C ARG A 38 -18.22 -6.89 1.99
N VAL A 39 -17.20 -7.31 2.73
CA VAL A 39 -16.31 -6.38 3.44
C VAL A 39 -15.28 -5.82 2.46
N ASN A 40 -15.38 -4.53 2.20
CA ASN A 40 -14.53 -3.77 1.30
C ASN A 40 -13.24 -3.35 2.03
N VAL A 41 -12.25 -4.22 1.93
CA VAL A 41 -10.92 -4.07 2.54
C VAL A 41 -9.95 -3.40 1.56
N ILE A 42 -9.25 -2.36 2.00
CA ILE A 42 -8.15 -1.72 1.28
C ILE A 42 -6.92 -1.63 2.18
N PHE A 43 -5.74 -1.91 1.62
CA PHE A 43 -4.46 -1.66 2.27
C PHE A 43 -3.64 -0.65 1.48
N PHE A 44 -3.00 0.27 2.18
CA PHE A 44 -2.09 1.27 1.64
C PHE A 44 -0.65 1.00 2.06
N ARG A 45 0.31 1.65 1.40
CA ARG A 45 1.74 1.57 1.70
C ARG A 45 2.34 2.97 1.66
N GLU A 46 3.42 3.20 2.39
CA GLU A 46 4.09 4.51 2.36
C GLU A 46 4.43 4.93 0.91
N PRO A 47 4.08 6.15 0.47
CA PRO A 47 4.13 6.52 -0.94
C PRO A 47 5.50 6.32 -1.61
N ARG A 48 6.59 6.81 -1.00
CA ARG A 48 7.94 6.70 -1.59
C ARG A 48 8.38 5.25 -1.77
N GLY A 49 8.16 4.40 -0.76
CA GLY A 49 8.57 3.00 -0.87
C GLY A 49 7.59 2.13 -1.65
N HIS A 50 6.34 2.57 -1.83
CA HIS A 50 5.42 2.02 -2.81
C HIS A 50 5.93 2.24 -4.23
N ALA A 51 6.28 3.48 -4.60
CA ALA A 51 6.87 3.81 -5.90
C ALA A 51 8.20 3.06 -6.15
N LEU A 52 9.09 3.01 -5.15
CA LEU A 52 10.32 2.22 -5.26
C LEU A 52 10.04 0.74 -5.48
N SER A 53 9.02 0.18 -4.81
CA SER A 53 8.62 -1.22 -5.00
C SER A 53 8.03 -1.49 -6.39
N GLN A 54 7.36 -0.52 -7.00
CA GLN A 54 6.89 -0.60 -8.39
C GLN A 54 8.09 -0.62 -9.34
N TYR A 55 9.05 0.28 -9.13
CA TYR A 55 10.29 0.33 -9.91
C TYR A 55 11.05 -1.00 -9.88
N LEU A 56 11.35 -1.49 -8.67
CA LEU A 56 12.10 -2.74 -8.50
C LEU A 56 11.36 -3.94 -9.09
N HIS A 57 10.02 -3.95 -9.07
CA HIS A 57 9.27 -4.98 -9.77
C HIS A 57 9.44 -4.85 -11.29
N GLY A 58 9.36 -3.64 -11.83
CA GLY A 58 9.65 -3.35 -13.24
C GLY A 58 11.03 -3.87 -13.67
N ALA A 59 12.04 -3.53 -12.87
CA ALA A 59 13.44 -3.84 -13.11
C ALA A 59 13.81 -5.32 -12.94
N TYR A 60 13.06 -6.10 -12.17
CA TYR A 60 13.51 -7.46 -11.80
C TYR A 60 12.47 -8.57 -11.92
N GLN A 61 11.19 -8.26 -12.14
CA GLN A 61 10.10 -9.24 -12.10
C GLN A 61 9.14 -9.13 -13.26
N GLY A 62 8.91 -10.25 -13.95
CA GLY A 62 7.90 -10.37 -15.02
C GLY A 62 8.21 -9.47 -16.22
N ARG A 63 8.09 -9.97 -17.46
CA ARG A 63 8.25 -9.15 -18.69
C ARG A 63 9.52 -8.29 -18.77
N PHE A 64 10.56 -8.57 -17.97
CA PHE A 64 11.76 -7.75 -17.86
C PHE A 64 12.43 -7.51 -19.22
N ARG A 65 12.43 -8.53 -20.10
CA ARG A 65 12.92 -8.39 -21.48
C ARG A 65 12.14 -7.33 -22.27
N THR A 66 10.81 -7.39 -22.23
CA THR A 66 9.91 -6.42 -22.88
C THR A 66 10.12 -5.01 -22.33
N ARG A 67 10.21 -4.86 -21.00
CA ARG A 67 10.43 -3.54 -20.37
C ARG A 67 11.80 -2.98 -20.74
N ARG A 68 12.85 -3.80 -20.70
CA ARG A 68 14.19 -3.39 -21.17
C ARG A 68 14.19 -2.98 -22.65
N ALA A 69 13.49 -3.72 -23.51
CA ALA A 69 13.35 -3.34 -24.92
C ALA A 69 12.61 -2.01 -25.08
N ALA A 70 11.69 -1.68 -24.18
CA ALA A 70 11.02 -0.37 -24.12
C ALA A 70 11.86 0.75 -23.49
N GLY A 71 13.11 0.48 -23.09
CA GLY A 71 13.98 1.48 -22.47
C GLY A 71 13.79 1.64 -20.96
N TYR A 72 13.22 0.64 -20.26
CA TYR A 72 13.10 0.68 -18.80
C TYR A 72 14.48 0.91 -18.16
N PRO A 73 14.64 1.96 -17.34
CA PRO A 73 15.95 2.33 -16.81
C PRO A 73 16.42 1.30 -15.78
N VAL A 74 17.52 0.61 -16.09
CA VAL A 74 18.18 -0.33 -15.18
C VAL A 74 19.68 -0.08 -15.26
N VAL A 75 20.26 0.54 -14.23
CA VAL A 75 21.70 0.79 -14.15
C VAL A 75 22.35 -0.36 -13.39
N LYS A 76 23.27 -1.07 -14.04
CA LYS A 76 23.89 -2.28 -13.48
C LYS A 76 24.69 -1.92 -12.23
N GLY A 77 24.29 -2.47 -11.08
CA GLY A 77 24.96 -2.25 -9.81
C GLY A 77 24.56 -0.95 -9.10
N ASP A 78 23.66 -0.16 -9.68
CA ASP A 78 23.20 1.11 -9.11
C ASP A 78 21.69 1.29 -9.32
N ASP A 79 20.91 0.59 -8.50
CA ASP A 79 19.45 0.67 -8.55
C ASP A 79 18.92 2.08 -8.25
N ALA A 80 19.66 2.89 -7.47
CA ALA A 80 19.27 4.25 -7.13
C ALA A 80 19.37 5.17 -8.36
N ALA A 81 20.43 5.06 -9.16
CA ALA A 81 20.55 5.78 -10.42
C ALA A 81 19.48 5.37 -11.44
N GLY A 82 19.18 4.07 -11.56
CA GLY A 82 18.08 3.60 -12.41
C GLY A 82 16.72 4.12 -11.94
N PHE A 83 16.48 4.14 -10.62
CA PHE A 83 15.27 4.71 -10.05
C PHE A 83 15.17 6.22 -10.32
N ALA A 84 16.28 6.96 -10.24
CA ALA A 84 16.31 8.39 -10.55
C ALA A 84 15.92 8.68 -12.01
N GLN A 85 16.42 7.88 -12.97
CA GLN A 85 16.03 7.97 -14.38
C GLN A 85 14.54 7.65 -14.57
N TRP A 86 14.03 6.65 -13.83
CA TRP A 86 12.62 6.28 -13.85
C TRP A 86 11.71 7.40 -13.35
N VAL A 87 12.05 8.01 -12.20
CA VAL A 87 11.33 9.17 -11.64
C VAL A 87 11.32 10.31 -12.65
N SER A 88 12.48 10.64 -13.22
CA SER A 88 12.63 11.71 -14.20
C SER A 88 11.76 11.50 -15.45
N HIS A 89 11.58 10.26 -15.92
CA HIS A 89 10.71 9.96 -17.06
C HIS A 89 9.26 10.37 -16.81
N PHE A 90 8.73 10.10 -15.61
CA PHE A 90 7.34 10.41 -15.26
C PHE A 90 7.13 11.84 -14.79
N ALA A 91 8.14 12.46 -14.17
CA ALA A 91 8.03 13.80 -13.60
C ALA A 91 8.00 14.90 -14.69
N ARG A 92 8.71 14.69 -15.80
CA ARG A 92 9.00 15.77 -16.76
C ARG A 92 8.05 15.78 -17.94
N GLY A 93 6.79 16.15 -17.71
CA GLY A 93 5.77 16.27 -18.76
C GLY A 93 5.42 14.91 -19.38
N TRP A 94 5.13 13.93 -18.53
CA TRP A 94 4.66 12.63 -18.98
C TRP A 94 3.29 12.74 -19.65
N THR A 95 3.09 11.96 -20.72
CA THR A 95 1.80 11.79 -21.41
C THR A 95 1.59 10.30 -21.71
N PRO A 96 0.34 9.85 -21.94
CA PRO A 96 0.08 8.46 -22.33
C PRO A 96 0.92 7.97 -23.51
N ALA A 97 1.20 8.85 -24.49
CA ALA A 97 2.04 8.53 -25.66
C ALA A 97 3.50 8.19 -25.30
N ARG A 98 4.03 8.72 -24.19
CA ARG A 98 5.37 8.38 -23.69
C ARG A 98 5.44 7.00 -23.04
N GLY A 99 4.28 6.43 -22.69
CA GLY A 99 4.16 5.11 -22.10
C GLY A 99 4.77 4.96 -20.71
N ASP A 100 4.62 3.78 -20.14
CA ASP A 100 5.10 3.39 -18.80
C ASP A 100 5.97 2.14 -18.85
N PHE A 101 6.63 1.94 -19.99
CA PHE A 101 7.54 0.83 -20.23
C PHE A 101 6.88 -0.56 -20.08
N TYR A 102 5.57 -0.68 -20.34
CA TYR A 102 4.80 -1.90 -20.07
C TYR A 102 4.90 -2.34 -18.59
N GLY A 103 4.97 -1.35 -17.70
CA GLY A 103 5.12 -1.52 -16.25
C GLY A 103 4.09 -0.70 -15.48
N TYR A 104 4.37 -0.48 -14.20
CA TYR A 104 3.55 0.40 -13.37
C TYR A 104 3.81 1.86 -13.73
N ASN A 105 2.74 2.65 -13.82
CA ASN A 105 2.81 4.09 -13.85
C ASN A 105 2.65 4.67 -12.42
N PRO A 106 3.67 5.36 -11.87
CA PRO A 106 3.67 5.83 -10.48
C PRO A 106 2.73 7.00 -10.20
N LEU A 107 2.27 7.72 -11.23
CA LEU A 107 1.56 8.98 -11.05
C LEU A 107 0.26 8.75 -10.27
N ASN A 108 0.27 9.17 -9.00
CA ASN A 108 -0.80 9.03 -8.01
C ASN A 108 -1.48 7.66 -8.03
N HIS A 109 -0.68 6.59 -8.13
CA HIS A 109 -1.19 5.26 -8.41
C HIS A 109 -2.16 4.74 -7.34
N MET A 110 -1.93 5.03 -6.04
CA MET A 110 -2.87 4.63 -4.99
C MET A 110 -4.21 5.34 -5.12
N SER A 111 -4.19 6.65 -5.38
CA SER A 111 -5.38 7.48 -5.56
C SER A 111 -6.13 7.12 -6.85
N ARG A 112 -5.41 6.81 -7.93
CA ARG A 112 -6.02 6.35 -9.19
C ARG A 112 -6.76 5.04 -9.00
N ALA A 113 -6.18 4.10 -8.26
CA ALA A 113 -6.83 2.84 -7.96
C ALA A 113 -8.15 3.05 -7.18
N LEU A 114 -8.27 4.13 -6.40
CA LEU A 114 -9.51 4.49 -5.70
C LEU A 114 -10.58 5.12 -6.59
N MET A 115 -10.19 5.66 -7.75
CA MET A 115 -11.07 6.51 -8.58
C MET A 115 -11.32 5.96 -9.98
N CYS A 116 -10.56 4.97 -10.44
CA CYS A 116 -10.81 4.40 -11.75
C CYS A 116 -12.12 3.63 -11.79
N THR A 117 -12.86 3.76 -12.88
CA THR A 117 -14.24 3.27 -13.03
C THR A 117 -14.38 2.15 -14.07
N ASP A 118 -13.31 1.81 -14.77
CA ASP A 118 -13.34 0.77 -15.79
C ASP A 118 -13.23 -0.62 -15.17
N GLU A 119 -14.31 -1.39 -15.23
CA GLU A 119 -14.39 -2.79 -14.78
C GLU A 119 -13.37 -3.71 -15.47
N ARG A 120 -12.91 -3.33 -16.68
CA ARG A 120 -11.90 -4.09 -17.43
C ARG A 120 -10.50 -3.93 -16.84
N TRP A 121 -10.28 -2.97 -15.94
CA TRP A 121 -8.99 -2.73 -15.30
C TRP A 121 -8.71 -3.69 -14.15
N ASN A 122 -9.02 -4.96 -14.36
CA ASN A 122 -8.71 -6.04 -13.44
C ASN A 122 -7.51 -6.83 -13.98
N CYS A 123 -6.33 -6.61 -13.41
CA CYS A 123 -5.09 -7.19 -13.92
C CYS A 123 -4.97 -8.71 -13.60
N ASP A 124 -5.81 -9.30 -12.73
CA ASP A 124 -5.72 -10.73 -12.40
C ASP A 124 -6.35 -11.63 -13.47
N TYR A 125 -7.29 -11.13 -14.27
CA TYR A 125 -7.95 -11.91 -15.33
C TYR A 125 -7.25 -11.78 -16.69
N LEU A 126 -6.40 -10.78 -16.84
CA LEU A 126 -5.67 -10.54 -18.07
C LEU A 126 -4.26 -11.14 -17.95
N LYS A 127 -4.05 -12.29 -18.61
CA LYS A 127 -2.71 -12.90 -18.77
C LYS A 127 -1.72 -11.93 -19.42
N GLU A 128 -2.23 -10.90 -20.10
CA GLU A 128 -1.43 -9.87 -20.70
C GLU A 128 -1.93 -8.46 -20.38
N CYS A 129 -1.07 -7.63 -19.77
CA CYS A 129 -1.26 -6.17 -19.63
C CYS A 129 -1.14 -5.46 -21.00
N THR A 130 -1.75 -5.99 -22.05
CA THR A 130 -1.90 -5.35 -23.37
C THR A 130 -3.17 -4.49 -23.41
N THR A 131 -4.10 -4.72 -22.49
CA THR A 131 -5.30 -3.91 -22.24
C THR A 131 -5.05 -2.94 -21.07
N PRO A 132 -5.69 -1.75 -21.03
CA PRO A 132 -5.68 -0.88 -19.86
C PRO A 132 -6.04 -1.66 -18.61
N CYS A 133 -5.14 -1.64 -17.63
CA CYS A 133 -5.28 -2.30 -16.34
C CYS A 133 -4.86 -1.30 -15.26
N ALA A 134 -5.21 -1.54 -14.00
CA ALA A 134 -5.00 -0.57 -12.92
C ALA A 134 -3.54 -0.11 -12.73
N HIS A 135 -2.56 -0.78 -13.34
CA HIS A 135 -1.14 -0.40 -13.36
C HIS A 135 -0.87 0.85 -14.21
N HIS A 136 -1.68 1.06 -15.24
CA HIS A 136 -1.50 2.06 -16.28
C HIS A 136 -2.38 3.29 -16.01
N VAL A 137 -1.97 4.45 -16.52
CA VAL A 137 -2.89 5.60 -16.64
C VAL A 137 -3.79 5.36 -17.84
N GLY A 138 -5.02 5.86 -17.79
CA GLY A 138 -5.95 5.81 -18.91
C GLY A 138 -5.44 6.58 -20.13
N GLN A 139 -6.31 6.73 -21.13
CA GLN A 139 -5.95 7.43 -22.36
C GLN A 139 -5.77 8.93 -22.19
N ARG A 140 -6.23 9.50 -21.07
CA ARG A 140 -6.19 10.93 -20.78
C ARG A 140 -5.10 11.22 -19.76
N ALA A 141 -4.31 12.27 -19.98
CA ALA A 141 -3.24 12.66 -19.07
C ALA A 141 -3.79 13.08 -17.70
N GLU A 142 -5.00 13.63 -17.68
CA GLU A 142 -5.73 14.07 -16.48
C GLU A 142 -6.02 12.91 -15.54
N ASP A 143 -6.16 11.68 -16.06
CA ASP A 143 -6.40 10.49 -15.24
C ASP A 143 -5.22 10.23 -14.29
N ALA A 144 -4.01 10.76 -14.58
CA ALA A 144 -2.84 10.67 -13.71
C ALA A 144 -2.95 11.47 -12.40
N ARG A 145 -3.91 12.40 -12.30
CA ARG A 145 -4.13 13.26 -11.14
C ARG A 145 -5.62 13.26 -10.78
N PRO A 146 -6.13 12.18 -10.14
CA PRO A 146 -7.54 12.08 -9.81
C PRO A 146 -7.97 13.14 -8.80
N PRO A 147 -9.27 13.49 -8.74
CA PRO A 147 -9.78 14.46 -7.77
C PRO A 147 -9.50 14.02 -6.33
N LEU A 148 -8.71 14.82 -5.61
CA LEU A 148 -8.25 14.44 -4.27
C LEU A 148 -9.40 14.21 -3.28
N ALA A 149 -10.40 15.11 -3.26
CA ALA A 149 -11.49 15.05 -2.30
C ALA A 149 -12.26 13.72 -2.42
N GLU A 150 -12.51 13.28 -3.65
CA GLU A 150 -13.17 12.02 -3.94
C GLU A 150 -12.30 10.82 -3.55
N ALA A 151 -10.99 10.88 -3.83
CA ALA A 151 -10.06 9.82 -3.42
C ALA A 151 -10.01 9.65 -1.89
N ILE A 152 -10.02 10.76 -1.13
CA ILE A 152 -10.12 10.71 0.34
C ILE A 152 -11.49 10.18 0.78
N ALA A 153 -12.58 10.58 0.13
CA ALA A 153 -13.91 10.05 0.42
C ALA A 153 -13.97 8.53 0.23
N ALA A 154 -13.33 8.00 -0.82
CA ALA A 154 -13.22 6.57 -1.06
C ALA A 154 -12.46 5.83 0.06
N VAL A 155 -11.40 6.43 0.64
CA VAL A 155 -10.75 5.88 1.84
C VAL A 155 -11.74 5.75 2.99
N HIS A 156 -12.58 6.76 3.20
CA HIS A 156 -13.55 6.75 4.31
C HIS A 156 -14.75 5.83 4.08
N ALA A 157 -15.13 5.59 2.82
CA ALA A 157 -16.22 4.71 2.41
C ALA A 157 -15.86 3.22 2.53
N ALA A 158 -14.58 2.86 2.58
CA ALA A 158 -14.17 1.48 2.79
C ALA A 158 -14.54 0.96 4.18
N ASP A 159 -15.04 -0.28 4.24
CA ASP A 159 -15.37 -0.96 5.50
C ASP A 159 -14.13 -1.16 6.39
N PHE A 160 -12.98 -1.36 5.74
CA PHE A 160 -11.70 -1.52 6.42
C PHE A 160 -10.56 -0.86 5.64
N VAL A 161 -9.76 -0.08 6.36
CA VAL A 161 -8.52 0.53 5.86
C VAL A 161 -7.36 0.13 6.75
N GLY A 162 -6.35 -0.52 6.14
CA GLY A 162 -5.07 -0.80 6.79
C GLY A 162 -3.93 -0.07 6.11
N VAL A 163 -2.84 0.16 6.83
CA VAL A 163 -1.56 0.57 6.25
C VAL A 163 -0.55 -0.51 6.47
N LEU A 164 0.27 -0.78 5.46
CA LEU A 164 1.23 -1.85 5.53
C LEU A 164 2.14 -1.60 6.71
N GLU A 165 2.64 -0.40 6.97
CA GLU A 165 3.51 -0.06 8.11
C GLU A 165 3.04 -0.66 9.44
N LEU A 166 1.73 -0.78 9.63
CA LEU A 166 1.05 -1.37 10.79
C LEU A 166 0.30 -2.67 10.46
N LEU A 167 0.79 -3.47 9.50
CA LEU A 167 0.10 -4.68 9.03
C LEU A 167 -0.26 -5.66 10.17
N PRO A 168 0.64 -6.01 11.12
CA PRO A 168 0.25 -6.85 12.25
C PRO A 168 -0.92 -6.28 13.05
N GLU A 169 -0.85 -4.99 13.38
CA GLU A 169 -1.88 -4.30 14.16
C GLU A 169 -3.20 -4.20 13.37
N ALA A 170 -3.14 -3.90 12.08
CA ALA A 170 -4.30 -3.89 11.19
C ALA A 170 -4.96 -5.28 11.07
N LEU A 171 -4.18 -6.36 11.03
CA LEU A 171 -4.73 -7.72 11.01
C LEU A 171 -5.42 -8.08 12.34
N CYS A 172 -4.91 -7.59 13.47
CA CYS A 172 -5.58 -7.73 14.76
C CYS A 172 -6.96 -7.08 14.79
N LEU A 173 -7.11 -5.92 14.15
CA LEU A 173 -8.40 -5.27 13.98
C LEU A 173 -9.36 -6.11 13.12
N VAL A 174 -8.87 -6.74 12.04
CA VAL A 174 -9.68 -7.67 11.22
C VAL A 174 -10.12 -8.88 12.03
N GLU A 175 -9.17 -9.51 12.74
CA GLU A 175 -9.43 -10.68 13.56
C GLU A 175 -10.47 -10.38 14.65
N TYR A 176 -10.32 -9.24 15.35
CA TYR A 176 -11.29 -8.81 16.37
C TYR A 176 -12.68 -8.59 15.78
N ARG A 177 -12.80 -7.84 14.68
CA ARG A 177 -14.10 -7.60 14.01
C ARG A 177 -14.76 -8.90 13.55
N LYS A 178 -13.97 -9.93 13.22
CA LYS A 178 -14.49 -11.21 12.74
C LYS A 178 -14.85 -12.18 13.87
N LEU A 179 -14.04 -12.24 14.92
CA LEU A 179 -14.14 -13.23 15.99
C LEU A 179 -14.78 -12.70 17.27
N GLY A 180 -14.93 -11.37 17.40
CA GLY A 180 -15.43 -10.71 18.61
C GLY A 180 -14.45 -10.75 19.80
N ARG A 181 -13.23 -11.25 19.61
CA ARG A 181 -12.20 -11.37 20.65
C ARG A 181 -10.82 -11.01 20.12
N LEU A 182 -9.99 -10.43 20.98
CA LEU A 182 -8.64 -10.04 20.65
C LEU A 182 -7.68 -11.21 20.90
N ASN A 183 -6.84 -11.52 19.92
CA ASN A 183 -5.79 -12.53 20.07
C ASN A 183 -4.70 -12.01 21.02
N PRO A 184 -4.18 -12.80 21.99
CA PRO A 184 -3.07 -12.37 22.84
C PRO A 184 -1.82 -11.93 22.07
N ALA A 185 -1.62 -12.45 20.85
CA ALA A 185 -0.56 -12.01 19.94
C ALA A 185 -0.74 -10.58 19.41
N CYS A 186 -1.86 -9.93 19.67
CA CYS A 186 -2.13 -8.54 19.32
C CYS A 186 -1.80 -7.56 20.43
N ILE A 187 -1.56 -8.06 21.64
CA ILE A 187 -1.28 -7.23 22.81
C ILE A 187 0.16 -6.75 22.72
N CYS A 188 0.34 -5.43 22.75
CA CYS A 188 1.65 -4.83 22.75
C CYS A 188 2.50 -5.34 23.92
N GLY A 189 3.77 -5.66 23.64
CA GLY A 189 4.71 -6.20 24.62
C GLY A 189 4.58 -7.70 24.85
N SER A 190 3.64 -8.40 24.20
CA SER A 190 3.60 -9.85 24.26
C SER A 190 4.68 -10.46 23.35
N ALA A 191 5.34 -11.53 23.82
CA ALA A 191 6.31 -12.28 23.01
C ALA A 191 5.69 -12.79 21.68
N ALA A 192 4.39 -13.10 21.71
CA ALA A 192 3.63 -13.50 20.54
C ALA A 192 3.46 -12.35 19.52
N ALA A 193 3.27 -11.11 19.98
CA ALA A 193 3.20 -9.92 19.13
C ALA A 193 4.53 -9.64 18.42
N GLU A 194 5.65 -9.81 19.12
CA GLU A 194 6.99 -9.68 18.53
C GLU A 194 7.21 -10.71 17.42
N GLY A 195 6.82 -11.97 17.67
CA GLY A 195 6.86 -13.04 16.68
C GLY A 195 5.95 -12.79 15.47
N ALA A 196 4.74 -12.26 15.68
CA ALA A 196 3.83 -11.90 14.60
C ALA A 196 4.38 -10.74 13.74
N ALA A 197 4.93 -9.71 14.37
CA ALA A 197 5.57 -8.61 13.68
C ALA A 197 6.78 -9.08 12.85
N ALA A 198 7.63 -9.95 13.40
CA ALA A 198 8.75 -10.55 12.69
C ALA A 198 8.30 -11.36 11.47
N ARG A 199 7.25 -12.17 11.59
CA ARG A 199 6.66 -12.93 10.46
C ARG A 199 6.11 -12.00 9.38
N ALA A 200 5.33 -10.98 9.76
CA ALA A 200 4.80 -10.01 8.81
C ALA A 200 5.93 -9.27 8.06
N VAL A 201 7.03 -8.92 8.75
CA VAL A 201 8.23 -8.35 8.13
C VAL A 201 8.91 -9.36 7.20
N ALA A 202 9.00 -10.64 7.57
CA ALA A 202 9.55 -11.68 6.69
C ALA A 202 8.71 -11.87 5.40
N HIS A 203 7.39 -11.72 5.46
CA HIS A 203 6.52 -11.71 4.28
C HIS A 203 6.71 -10.45 3.42
N ARG A 204 7.05 -9.28 4.02
CA ARG A 204 7.45 -8.08 3.26
C ARG A 204 8.83 -8.18 2.64
N GLY A 205 9.79 -8.77 3.35
CA GLY A 205 11.15 -9.02 2.89
C GLY A 205 11.23 -10.10 1.82
N ARG A 206 10.18 -10.91 1.69
CA ARG A 206 9.88 -11.76 0.52
C ARG A 206 9.32 -10.96 -0.67
N GLY A 207 9.60 -9.66 -0.74
CA GLY A 207 9.68 -8.98 -2.03
C GLY A 207 10.55 -9.83 -2.94
N VAL A 208 9.96 -10.36 -4.01
CA VAL A 208 10.60 -11.29 -4.96
C VAL A 208 10.89 -12.71 -4.42
N SER A 209 9.99 -13.32 -3.63
CA SER A 209 9.97 -14.79 -3.56
C SER A 209 9.24 -15.35 -4.79
N LEU A 210 10.02 -15.90 -5.71
CA LEU A 210 9.60 -16.68 -6.88
C LEU A 210 8.67 -17.82 -6.45
N ALA A 211 7.36 -17.62 -6.54
CA ALA A 211 6.39 -18.68 -6.27
C ALA A 211 5.66 -19.03 -7.57
N GLY A 212 6.04 -20.17 -8.13
CA GLY A 212 5.28 -20.89 -9.15
C GLY A 212 6.11 -21.30 -10.35
N THR A 213 6.48 -22.59 -10.40
CA THR A 213 7.10 -23.33 -11.52
C THR A 213 8.61 -23.09 -11.75
N ALA A 214 9.35 -24.21 -11.73
CA ALA A 214 10.81 -24.34 -11.82
C ALA A 214 11.63 -23.67 -10.69
N ARG A 215 12.04 -24.48 -9.71
CA ARG A 215 13.21 -24.25 -8.83
C ARG A 215 14.52 -24.23 -9.63
N ARG A 216 14.60 -23.40 -10.67
CA ARG A 216 15.89 -22.97 -11.17
C ARG A 216 16.39 -21.97 -10.15
N LYS A 217 17.54 -22.25 -9.54
CA LYS A 217 18.33 -21.30 -8.74
C LYS A 217 18.59 -20.05 -9.59
N LEU A 218 17.60 -19.17 -9.74
CA LEU A 218 17.85 -17.76 -9.88
C LEU A 218 18.54 -17.42 -8.57
N LYS A 219 19.88 -17.44 -8.58
CA LYS A 219 20.71 -16.73 -7.60
C LYS A 219 19.92 -15.45 -7.32
N ALA A 220 19.52 -15.27 -6.06
CA ALA A 220 18.88 -14.05 -5.59
C ALA A 220 19.51 -12.91 -6.38
N SER A 221 18.71 -12.28 -7.26
CA SER A 221 19.22 -11.26 -8.16
C SER A 221 20.04 -10.33 -7.28
N ALA A 222 21.32 -10.21 -7.58
CA ALA A 222 22.25 -9.35 -6.86
C ALA A 222 21.93 -7.86 -7.11
N GLY A 223 20.65 -7.50 -7.18
CA GLY A 223 20.19 -6.13 -6.98
C GLY A 223 20.39 -5.84 -5.50
N ALA A 224 21.11 -4.76 -5.22
CA ALA A 224 21.24 -4.28 -3.86
C ALA A 224 19.83 -4.12 -3.28
N LYS A 225 19.64 -4.48 -2.01
CA LYS A 225 18.39 -4.15 -1.29
C LYS A 225 18.38 -2.64 -1.06
N ILE A 226 18.12 -1.86 -2.10
CA ILE A 226 18.00 -0.42 -1.94
C ILE A 226 16.71 -0.10 -1.19
N SER A 227 16.80 0.95 -0.39
CA SER A 227 15.74 1.56 0.36
C SER A 227 15.57 3.00 -0.10
N THR A 228 14.52 3.67 0.36
CA THR A 228 14.34 5.10 0.09
C THR A 228 15.43 5.95 0.75
N ALA A 229 16.18 5.43 1.73
CA ALA A 229 17.30 6.13 2.34
C ALA A 229 18.54 6.18 1.43
N ASP A 230 18.62 5.27 0.45
CA ASP A 230 19.72 5.19 -0.52
C ASP A 230 19.48 6.09 -1.75
N VAL A 231 18.30 6.72 -1.83
CA VAL A 231 17.90 7.59 -2.95
C VAL A 231 18.25 9.04 -2.63
N ALA A 232 18.86 9.73 -3.60
CA ALA A 232 19.26 11.12 -3.44
C ALA A 232 18.06 12.03 -3.06
N PRO A 233 18.22 12.99 -2.13
CA PRO A 233 17.12 13.86 -1.68
C PRO A 233 16.44 14.65 -2.80
N ALA A 234 17.16 15.06 -3.84
CA ALA A 234 16.58 15.75 -4.99
C ALA A 234 15.60 14.87 -5.78
N VAL A 235 15.93 13.59 -5.96
CA VAL A 235 15.04 12.61 -6.62
C VAL A 235 13.80 12.35 -5.77
N LEU A 236 13.95 12.30 -4.45
CA LEU A 236 12.80 12.15 -3.54
C LEU A 236 11.88 13.36 -3.58
N ARG A 237 12.41 14.59 -3.71
CA ARG A 237 11.56 15.79 -3.91
C ARG A 237 10.81 15.75 -5.24
N GLU A 238 11.48 15.43 -6.34
CA GLU A 238 10.85 15.30 -7.66
C GLU A 238 9.75 14.21 -7.65
N LEU A 239 10.01 13.08 -6.99
CA LEU A 239 9.03 12.01 -6.77
C LEU A 239 7.82 12.51 -5.96
N ASP A 240 8.05 13.25 -4.88
CA ASP A 240 6.99 13.70 -3.99
C ASP A 240 6.07 14.74 -4.65
N GLU A 241 6.67 15.72 -5.32
CA GLU A 241 5.99 16.88 -5.90
C GLU A 241 5.25 16.48 -7.19
N GLU A 242 5.89 15.71 -8.07
CA GLU A 242 5.35 15.46 -9.41
C GLU A 242 4.54 14.17 -9.52
N LEU A 243 4.94 13.12 -8.79
CA LEU A 243 4.37 11.78 -8.93
C LEU A 243 3.40 11.44 -7.81
N LEU A 244 3.63 11.90 -6.58
CA LEU A 244 2.94 11.40 -5.40
C LEU A 244 2.07 12.44 -4.67
N SER A 245 1.89 13.64 -5.24
CA SER A 245 1.24 14.76 -4.55
C SER A 245 -0.18 14.47 -4.04
N VAL A 246 -0.98 13.68 -4.77
CA VAL A 246 -2.31 13.23 -4.33
C VAL A 246 -2.17 12.01 -3.40
N ASP A 247 -1.31 11.05 -3.76
CA ASP A 247 -1.08 9.81 -3.01
C ASP A 247 -0.62 10.07 -1.57
N MET A 248 0.20 11.09 -1.33
CA MET A 248 0.61 11.47 0.02
C MET A 248 -0.56 11.88 0.90
N ARG A 249 -1.51 12.64 0.34
CA ARG A 249 -2.68 13.15 1.07
C ARG A 249 -3.71 12.04 1.31
N VAL A 250 -3.89 11.16 0.33
CA VAL A 250 -4.71 9.95 0.46
C VAL A 250 -4.10 8.98 1.48
N TYR A 251 -2.78 8.75 1.42
CA TYR A 251 -2.08 7.91 2.39
C TYR A 251 -2.19 8.48 3.81
N ARG A 252 -2.07 9.81 3.97
CA ARG A 252 -2.31 10.46 5.26
C ARG A 252 -3.71 10.14 5.80
N ALA A 253 -4.75 10.29 4.98
CA ALA A 253 -6.12 9.95 5.39
C ALA A 253 -6.25 8.47 5.79
N ALA A 254 -5.58 7.57 5.05
CA ALA A 254 -5.56 6.14 5.37
C ALA A 254 -4.85 5.85 6.70
N VAL A 255 -3.68 6.43 6.96
CA VAL A 255 -2.96 6.26 8.24
C VAL A 255 -3.82 6.75 9.40
N LEU A 256 -4.40 7.95 9.30
CA LEU A 256 -5.24 8.50 10.36
C LEU A 256 -6.47 7.62 10.61
N ARG A 257 -7.13 7.13 9.55
CA ARG A 257 -8.25 6.19 9.69
C ARG A 257 -7.83 4.89 10.39
N THR A 258 -6.72 4.29 9.97
CA THR A 258 -6.20 3.07 10.62
C THR A 258 -5.86 3.31 12.10
N LEU A 259 -5.22 4.43 12.44
CA LEU A 259 -4.89 4.76 13.83
C LEU A 259 -6.15 4.98 14.67
N CYS A 260 -7.14 5.71 14.15
CA CYS A 260 -8.44 5.89 14.84
C CYS A 260 -9.12 4.54 15.13
N ASP A 261 -9.19 3.66 14.13
CA ASP A 261 -9.83 2.34 14.29
C ASP A 261 -9.07 1.48 15.32
N LEU A 262 -7.73 1.54 15.34
CA LEU A 262 -6.90 0.82 16.32
C LEU A 262 -7.08 1.38 17.73
N ARG A 263 -7.06 2.71 17.91
CA ARG A 263 -7.31 3.36 19.20
C ARG A 263 -8.70 3.02 19.75
N ALA A 264 -9.70 3.00 18.87
CA ALA A 264 -11.04 2.62 19.28
C ALA A 264 -11.14 1.17 19.74
N LEU A 265 -10.41 0.25 19.08
CA LEU A 265 -10.27 -1.11 19.56
C LEU A 265 -9.57 -1.16 20.92
N GLU A 266 -8.47 -0.43 21.12
CA GLU A 266 -7.78 -0.37 22.42
C GLU A 266 -8.71 0.02 23.57
N ARG A 267 -9.55 1.05 23.35
CA ARG A 267 -10.56 1.48 24.33
C ARG A 267 -11.64 0.42 24.57
N ALA A 268 -12.16 -0.18 23.51
CA ALA A 268 -13.20 -1.20 23.62
C ALA A 268 -12.70 -2.47 24.33
N SER A 269 -11.43 -2.84 24.15
CA SER A 269 -10.84 -4.05 24.75
C SER A 269 -10.05 -3.80 26.03
N GLY A 270 -9.88 -2.55 26.46
CA GLY A 270 -9.02 -2.19 27.60
C GLY A 270 -7.56 -2.66 27.45
N THR A 271 -7.06 -2.75 26.22
CA THR A 271 -5.77 -3.39 25.91
C THR A 271 -4.98 -2.50 24.97
N THR A 272 -3.66 -2.43 25.14
CA THR A 272 -2.77 -1.70 24.22
C THR A 272 -2.38 -2.58 23.03
N LEU A 273 -2.67 -2.12 21.81
CA LEU A 273 -2.28 -2.74 20.54
C LEU A 273 -1.09 -2.01 19.91
N LEU A 274 -1.04 -0.68 20.03
CA LEU A 274 -0.05 0.17 19.39
C LEU A 274 1.19 0.36 20.26
N CYS A 275 2.24 -0.42 19.99
CA CYS A 275 3.52 -0.24 20.69
C CYS A 275 4.26 1.04 20.31
N ASP A 276 4.88 1.71 21.29
CA ASP A 276 5.69 2.91 21.07
C ASP A 276 6.80 2.70 20.04
N ALA A 277 7.48 1.55 20.08
CA ALA A 277 8.52 1.22 19.11
C ALA A 277 7.98 1.15 17.67
N ARG A 278 6.75 0.65 17.50
CA ARG A 278 6.06 0.56 16.21
C ARG A 278 5.62 1.93 15.74
N MET A 279 5.09 2.76 16.65
CA MET A 279 4.73 4.15 16.38
C MET A 279 5.94 5.02 16.01
N ARG A 280 7.07 4.87 16.71
CA ARG A 280 8.34 5.53 16.33
C ARG A 280 8.78 5.09 14.94
N LYS A 281 8.70 3.80 14.60
CA LYS A 281 9.06 3.30 13.27
C LYS A 281 8.15 3.87 12.18
N LEU A 282 6.84 3.92 12.42
CA LEU A 282 5.88 4.54 11.50
C LEU A 282 6.20 6.03 11.32
N ARG A 283 6.41 6.77 12.41
CA ARG A 283 6.78 8.19 12.38
C ARG A 283 8.07 8.45 11.62
N ASN A 284 9.14 7.69 11.91
CA ASN A 284 10.42 7.83 11.20
C ASN A 284 10.26 7.55 9.70
N LYS A 285 9.46 6.54 9.33
CA LYS A 285 9.25 6.16 7.93
C LYS A 285 8.36 7.13 7.15
N THR A 286 7.54 7.94 7.82
CA THR A 286 6.53 8.80 7.18
C THR A 286 6.62 10.25 7.63
N GLY A 287 7.71 10.64 8.29
CA GLY A 287 7.92 12.02 8.78
C GLY A 287 7.95 13.06 7.67
N TYR A 288 8.15 12.64 6.41
CA TYR A 288 8.09 13.51 5.24
C TYR A 288 6.66 13.77 4.73
N VAL A 289 5.65 13.06 5.24
CA VAL A 289 4.26 13.23 4.81
C VAL A 289 3.66 14.42 5.55
N ALA A 290 3.51 15.55 4.85
CA ALA A 290 3.01 16.80 5.42
C ALA A 290 1.64 16.63 6.09
N GLY A 291 1.48 17.18 7.29
CA GLY A 291 0.23 17.12 8.05
C GLY A 291 0.00 15.82 8.82
N LEU A 292 0.81 14.77 8.62
CA LEU A 292 0.53 13.45 9.22
C LEU A 292 0.82 13.41 10.73
N TRP A 293 1.77 14.20 11.22
CA TRP A 293 2.26 14.14 12.60
C TRP A 293 2.02 15.42 13.40
N ASP A 294 1.42 16.42 12.75
CA ASP A 294 1.07 17.76 13.22
C ASP A 294 -0.45 17.98 13.10
N GLY A 295 -0.98 18.92 13.88
CA GLY A 295 -2.41 19.27 13.90
C GLY A 295 -3.30 18.05 14.10
N ALA A 296 -4.13 17.72 13.09
CA ALA A 296 -5.03 16.56 13.11
C ALA A 296 -4.31 15.22 13.39
N GLY A 297 -3.06 15.08 12.94
CA GLY A 297 -2.25 13.90 13.25
C GLY A 297 -1.91 13.79 14.73
N ALA A 298 -1.58 14.93 15.35
CA ALA A 298 -1.37 15.01 16.78
C ALA A 298 -2.68 14.75 17.56
N ALA A 299 -3.81 15.30 17.10
CA ALA A 299 -5.12 15.13 17.73
C ALA A 299 -5.59 13.65 17.75
N VAL A 300 -5.38 12.91 16.65
CA VAL A 300 -5.66 11.45 16.61
C VAL A 300 -4.80 10.69 17.61
N LEU A 301 -3.55 11.11 17.79
CA LEU A 301 -2.65 10.49 18.77
C LEU A 301 -2.95 10.89 20.21
N ALA A 302 -3.50 12.09 20.41
CA ALA A 302 -3.95 12.64 21.69
C ALA A 302 -5.36 12.17 22.09
N ASP A 303 -5.97 11.26 21.31
CA ASP A 303 -7.25 10.62 21.58
C ASP A 303 -8.50 11.52 21.46
N GLU A 304 -8.38 12.68 20.80
CA GLU A 304 -9.46 13.68 20.71
C GLU A 304 -10.49 13.40 19.59
N TRP A 305 -10.19 12.48 18.67
CA TRP A 305 -10.97 12.28 17.43
C TRP A 305 -12.01 11.14 17.49
N ALA A 306 -11.96 10.29 18.50
CA ALA A 306 -12.42 8.92 18.34
C ALA A 306 -13.86 8.65 18.86
N SER A 307 -14.59 9.70 19.24
CA SER A 307 -15.93 9.58 19.83
C SER A 307 -17.09 9.53 18.82
N ALA A 308 -16.85 9.74 17.51
CA ALA A 308 -17.95 10.09 16.60
C ALA A 308 -18.46 8.99 15.66
N ARG A 309 -17.81 7.82 15.48
CA ARG A 309 -18.14 6.98 14.29
C ARG A 309 -18.14 5.46 14.40
N LEU A 310 -17.89 4.87 15.56
CA LEU A 310 -17.88 3.42 15.63
C LEU A 310 -19.07 2.97 16.44
N GLY A 311 -20.17 2.67 15.75
CA GLY A 311 -21.31 1.92 16.26
C GLY A 311 -20.89 0.48 16.60
N TYR A 312 -19.93 0.34 17.51
CA TYR A 312 -19.60 -0.93 18.10
C TYR A 312 -20.84 -1.40 18.86
N PRO A 313 -21.32 -2.64 18.64
CA PRO A 313 -22.30 -3.21 19.55
C PRO A 313 -21.69 -3.18 20.95
N SER A 314 -22.41 -2.59 21.91
CA SER A 314 -22.03 -2.66 23.31
C SER A 314 -21.82 -4.13 23.65
N ALA A 315 -20.63 -4.48 24.14
CA ALA A 315 -20.44 -5.77 24.78
C ALA A 315 -21.40 -5.81 25.97
N SER A 316 -22.55 -6.44 25.80
CA SER A 316 -23.47 -6.77 26.88
C SER A 316 -22.72 -7.76 27.76
N THR A 317 -22.23 -7.25 28.89
CA THR A 317 -21.74 -8.02 30.05
C THR A 317 -22.83 -8.88 30.64
#